data_AF-A0A7R9BBK7-F1
#
_entry.id   AF-A0A7R9BBK7-F1
#
_cell.length_a   1.000
_cell.length_b   1.000
_cell.length_c   1.000
_cell.angle_alpha   90.00
_cell.angle_beta   90.00
_cell.angle_gamma   90.00
#
_symmetry.space_group_name_H-M   'P 1'
#
loop_
_entity.id
_entity.type
_entity.pdbx_description
1 polymer ?
#
loop_
_entity_poly.entity_id
_entity_poly.type
_entity_poly.pdbx_seq_one_letter_code
_entity_poly.pdbx_strand_id
1 'polypeptide(L)'
;MACGKNINFLKNDEGDRLYTSLVVVLKFWRVHSGACSHSRSHSFFTESITTTVGFQSELCADWSTYQTGACAGNSRALMGDKTPTGKQDTIGYFKTSVDLNPQPATPPIPD
;
A
#
# COMPACT_ATOMS: atom_id res chain seq x y z
N MET A 1 8.64 5.09 6.90
CA MET A 1 7.75 6.27 6.89
C MET A 1 6.38 5.87 7.42
N ALA A 2 5.80 6.60 8.37
CA ALA A 2 4.56 6.23 9.05
C ALA A 2 3.38 7.05 8.53
N CYS A 3 2.49 6.39 7.79
CA CYS A 3 1.12 6.84 7.61
C CYS A 3 0.45 6.87 8.99
N GLY A 4 0.13 8.07 9.47
CA GLY A 4 -0.40 8.27 10.82
C GLY A 4 0.60 8.76 11.87
N LYS A 5 1.69 9.43 11.49
CA LYS A 5 2.38 10.30 12.46
C LYS A 5 1.90 11.73 12.28
N ASN A 6 1.45 12.29 13.40
CA ASN A 6 1.05 13.68 13.63
C ASN A 6 2.07 14.61 12.96
N ILE A 7 1.74 15.14 11.79
CA ILE A 7 2.60 16.06 11.06
C ILE A 7 1.84 17.38 10.88
N ASN A 8 2.24 18.37 11.67
CA ASN A 8 1.96 19.77 11.38
C ASN A 8 2.71 20.14 10.09
N PHE A 9 2.18 19.78 8.92
CA PHE A 9 2.65 20.36 7.66
C PHE A 9 1.75 21.54 7.33
N LEU A 10 2.29 22.73 7.58
CA LEU A 10 1.86 23.96 6.95
C LEU A 10 2.06 23.79 5.43
N LYS A 11 1.02 23.37 4.72
CA LYS A 11 0.92 23.60 3.29
C LYS A 11 -0.31 24.44 3.04
N ASN A 12 -0.02 25.70 2.71
CA ASN A 12 -0.95 26.63 2.13
C ASN A 12 -1.34 26.06 0.77
N ASP A 13 -2.50 25.42 0.67
CA ASP A 13 -3.17 25.22 -0.60
C ASP A 13 -4.43 26.10 -0.57
N GLU A 14 -4.40 27.10 -1.42
CA GLU A 14 -5.43 28.10 -1.63
C GLU A 14 -6.64 27.45 -2.31
N GLY A 15 -7.65 27.08 -1.52
CA GLY A 15 -8.94 26.63 -2.03
C GLY A 15 -9.80 26.08 -0.92
N ASP A 16 -11.05 26.53 -0.84
CA ASP A 16 -12.10 26.04 0.06
C ASP A 16 -12.19 26.69 1.45
N ARG A 17 -12.23 28.04 1.45
CA ARG A 17 -13.28 28.73 2.22
C ARG A 17 -14.54 28.63 1.34
N LEU A 18 -15.64 28.02 1.75
CA LEU A 18 -16.67 28.60 2.63
C LEU A 18 -17.77 27.54 2.83
N TYR A 19 -18.10 27.17 4.07
CA TYR A 19 -19.44 26.73 4.57
C TYR A 19 -19.25 26.15 6.00
N THR A 20 -19.04 26.99 7.02
CA THR A 20 -20.03 27.44 8.04
C THR A 20 -20.65 26.37 8.96
N SER A 21 -20.47 26.63 10.28
CA SER A 21 -21.26 26.20 11.46
C SER A 21 -21.26 24.74 11.96
N LEU A 22 -20.69 24.58 13.17
CA LEU A 22 -20.95 23.58 14.22
C LEU A 22 -20.81 22.06 13.94
N VAL A 23 -20.48 21.61 12.73
CA VAL A 23 -20.26 20.16 12.43
C VAL A 23 -18.76 19.77 12.38
N VAL A 24 -17.87 20.73 12.62
CA VAL A 24 -16.40 20.63 12.39
C VAL A 24 -15.61 19.96 13.53
N VAL A 25 -16.24 19.53 14.63
CA VAL A 25 -15.50 18.86 15.73
C VAL A 25 -15.46 17.32 15.59
N LEU A 26 -16.33 16.73 14.76
CA LEU A 26 -16.48 15.26 14.70
C LEU A 26 -16.03 14.63 13.37
N LYS A 27 -15.52 15.41 12.42
CA LYS A 27 -15.20 14.92 11.06
C LYS A 27 -13.81 15.32 10.55
N PHE A 28 -12.83 15.37 11.45
CA PHE A 28 -11.41 15.61 11.14
C PHE A 28 -10.52 14.38 11.36
N TRP A 29 -11.06 13.18 11.14
CA TRP A 29 -10.29 11.94 11.05
C TRP A 29 -10.62 11.22 9.74
N ARG A 30 -10.35 11.90 8.62
CA ARG A 30 -10.25 11.24 7.32
C ARG A 30 -8.80 11.41 6.87
N VAL A 31 -7.93 10.51 7.36
CA VAL A 31 -6.63 10.29 6.71
C VAL A 31 -6.96 9.97 5.25
N HIS A 32 -6.43 10.78 4.34
CA HIS A 32 -6.62 10.56 2.91
C HIS A 32 -5.95 9.22 2.54
N SER A 33 -6.77 8.17 2.44
CA SER A 33 -6.36 6.78 2.16
C SER A 33 -5.41 6.69 0.95
N GLY A 34 -5.63 7.53 -0.07
CA GLY A 34 -4.79 7.58 -1.27
C GLY A 34 -3.34 8.03 -1.00
N ALA A 35 -3.11 9.03 -0.15
CA ALA A 35 -1.77 9.56 0.12
C ALA A 35 -0.93 8.56 0.94
N CYS A 36 -1.59 7.87 1.87
CA CYS A 36 -0.99 6.79 2.64
C CYS A 36 -0.49 5.69 1.71
N SER A 37 -1.37 5.14 0.86
CA SER A 37 -1.02 4.07 -0.07
C SER A 37 0.02 4.51 -1.10
N HIS A 38 -0.11 5.74 -1.63
CA HIS A 38 0.85 6.28 -2.57
C HIS A 38 2.27 6.36 -1.99
N SER A 39 2.41 6.85 -0.75
CA SER A 39 3.71 6.96 -0.05
C SER A 39 4.38 5.62 0.26
N ARG A 40 3.65 4.50 0.14
CA ARG A 40 4.22 3.17 0.38
C ARG A 40 5.06 2.66 -0.79
N SER A 41 4.76 3.08 -2.01
CA SER A 41 5.48 2.64 -3.22
C SER A 41 7.00 2.81 -3.10
N HIS A 42 7.47 4.04 -2.86
CA HIS A 42 8.90 4.32 -2.72
C HIS A 42 9.48 3.72 -1.42
N SER A 43 8.66 3.57 -0.37
CA SER A 43 9.11 2.94 0.88
C SER A 43 9.45 1.46 0.65
N PHE A 44 8.60 0.74 -0.09
CA PHE A 44 8.88 -0.64 -0.49
C PHE A 44 10.07 -0.72 -1.44
N PHE A 45 10.22 0.21 -2.38
CA PHE A 45 11.38 0.22 -3.25
C PHE A 45 12.69 0.39 -2.46
N THR A 46 12.76 1.33 -1.52
CA THR A 46 13.93 1.50 -0.64
C THR A 46 14.22 0.26 0.19
N GLU A 47 13.20 -0.38 0.75
CA GLU A 47 13.36 -1.62 1.52
C GLU A 47 13.90 -2.76 0.63
N SER A 48 13.48 -2.82 -0.63
CA SER A 48 13.95 -3.85 -1.59
C SER A 48 15.46 -3.80 -1.86
N ILE A 49 16.07 -2.61 -1.78
CA ILE A 49 17.52 -2.40 -1.97
C ILE A 49 18.28 -2.95 -0.76
N THR A 50 17.83 -2.59 0.44
CA THR A 50 18.56 -2.87 1.69
C THR A 50 18.42 -4.31 2.19
N THR A 51 17.40 -5.03 1.73
CA THR A 51 17.13 -6.41 2.16
C THR A 51 17.89 -7.41 1.29
N THR A 52 18.38 -8.50 1.88
CA THR A 52 19.17 -9.51 1.17
C THR A 52 18.36 -10.22 0.09
N VAL A 53 17.08 -10.50 0.38
CA VAL A 53 16.18 -11.29 -0.48
C VAL A 53 15.23 -10.40 -1.30
N GLY A 54 14.96 -9.15 -0.87
CA GLY A 54 13.94 -8.31 -1.48
C GLY A 54 12.52 -8.77 -1.16
N PHE A 55 11.55 -8.33 -1.97
CA PHE A 55 10.16 -8.77 -1.87
C PHE A 55 9.90 -9.88 -2.89
N GLN A 56 9.68 -11.10 -2.41
CA GLN A 56 9.37 -12.23 -3.29
C GLN A 56 7.89 -12.24 -3.67
N SER A 57 7.62 -11.92 -4.93
CA SER A 57 6.29 -11.92 -5.53
C SER A 57 6.00 -13.23 -6.24
N GLU A 58 4.79 -13.76 -6.05
CA GLU A 58 4.28 -14.92 -6.79
C GLU A 58 3.54 -14.45 -8.03
N LEU A 59 3.93 -14.97 -9.20
CA LEU A 59 3.30 -14.60 -10.46
C LEU A 59 1.90 -15.21 -10.52
N CYS A 60 0.91 -14.34 -10.71
CA CYS A 60 -0.50 -14.72 -10.70
C CYS A 60 -1.28 -13.80 -11.66
N ALA A 61 -2.39 -14.30 -12.20
CA ALA A 61 -3.16 -13.55 -13.19
C ALA A 61 -3.87 -12.34 -12.57
N ASP A 62 -4.34 -12.49 -11.33
CA ASP A 62 -5.12 -11.48 -10.63
C ASP A 62 -4.97 -11.62 -9.10
N TRP A 63 -5.45 -10.61 -8.38
CA TRP A 63 -5.36 -10.54 -6.93
C TRP A 63 -6.24 -11.58 -6.22
N SER A 64 -7.41 -11.93 -6.78
CA SER A 64 -8.33 -12.88 -6.16
C SER A 64 -7.78 -14.31 -6.18
N THR A 65 -7.18 -14.71 -7.31
CA THR A 65 -6.49 -15.99 -7.44
C THR A 65 -5.27 -16.09 -6.52
N TYR A 66 -4.57 -14.98 -6.29
CA TYR A 66 -3.51 -14.91 -5.28
C TYR A 66 -4.05 -15.07 -3.86
N GLN A 67 -5.14 -14.39 -3.51
CA GLN A 67 -5.75 -14.45 -2.17
C GLN A 67 -6.24 -15.85 -1.79
N THR A 68 -6.80 -16.58 -2.76
CA THR A 68 -7.27 -17.96 -2.57
C THR A 68 -6.13 -18.98 -2.48
N GLY A 69 -4.88 -18.56 -2.75
CA GLY A 69 -3.72 -19.44 -2.78
C GLY A 69 -3.65 -20.32 -4.03
N ALA A 70 -4.47 -20.05 -5.06
CA ALA A 70 -4.50 -20.83 -6.30
C ALA A 70 -3.19 -20.74 -7.10
N CYS A 71 -2.39 -19.69 -6.86
CA CYS A 71 -1.09 -19.48 -7.48
C CYS A 71 0.10 -20.02 -6.66
N ALA A 72 -0.17 -20.72 -5.55
CA ALA A 72 0.88 -21.25 -4.68
C ALA A 72 1.80 -22.22 -5.46
N GLY A 73 3.08 -21.86 -5.54
CA GLY A 73 4.09 -22.66 -6.25
C GLY A 73 4.33 -22.23 -7.70
N ASN A 74 3.67 -21.17 -8.16
CA ASN A 74 4.01 -20.54 -9.42
C ASN A 74 5.44 -19.97 -9.41
N SER A 75 5.93 -19.61 -10.60
CA SER A 75 7.17 -18.85 -10.74
C SER A 75 7.14 -17.60 -9.88
N ARG A 76 8.28 -17.29 -9.24
CA ARG A 76 8.42 -16.13 -8.37
C ARG A 76 9.38 -15.13 -9.00
N ALA A 77 9.11 -13.85 -8.78
CA ALA A 77 9.97 -12.75 -9.18
C ALA A 77 10.20 -11.82 -7.99
N LEU A 78 11.38 -11.20 -7.92
CA LEU A 78 11.63 -10.18 -6.91
C LEU A 78 11.04 -8.85 -7.39
N MET A 79 10.41 -8.12 -6.48
CA MET A 79 9.98 -6.74 -6.71
C MET A 79 11.06 -5.77 -6.20
N GLY A 80 11.30 -4.72 -6.95
CA GLY A 80 12.17 -3.59 -6.59
C GLY A 80 13.51 -3.64 -7.30
N ASP A 81 14.58 -3.29 -6.60
CA ASP A 81 15.93 -3.17 -7.19
C ASP A 81 16.43 -4.49 -7.80
N LYS A 82 16.15 -5.61 -7.14
CA LYS A 82 16.61 -6.95 -7.55
C LYS A 82 15.68 -7.65 -8.55
N THR A 83 14.84 -6.89 -9.26
CA THR A 83 13.91 -7.46 -10.24
C THR A 83 14.70 -8.09 -11.40
N PRO A 84 14.50 -9.39 -11.73
CA PRO A 84 15.19 -10.04 -12.83
C PRO A 84 14.91 -9.38 -14.19
N THR A 85 15.91 -9.32 -15.06
CA THR A 85 15.74 -8.87 -16.45
C THR A 85 14.70 -9.73 -17.18
N GLY A 86 13.72 -9.10 -17.84
CA GLY A 86 12.62 -9.78 -18.53
C GLY A 86 11.43 -10.15 -17.63
N LYS A 87 11.40 -9.69 -16.38
CA LYS A 87 10.25 -9.84 -15.46
C LYS A 87 9.57 -8.52 -15.11
N GLN A 88 10.03 -7.39 -15.67
CA GLN A 88 9.47 -6.06 -15.40
C GLN A 88 8.00 -5.93 -15.81
N ASP A 89 7.59 -6.62 -16.87
CA ASP A 89 6.23 -6.55 -17.43
C ASP A 89 5.29 -7.64 -16.86
N THR A 90 5.72 -8.35 -15.82
CA THR A 90 4.93 -9.44 -15.23
C THR A 90 4.17 -8.98 -13.99
N ILE A 91 2.96 -9.52 -13.82
CA ILE A 91 2.13 -9.25 -12.64
C ILE A 91 2.49 -10.26 -11.55
N GLY A 92 2.97 -9.75 -10.42
CA GLY A 92 3.31 -10.55 -9.24
C GLY A 92 2.72 -9.94 -7.97
N TYR A 93 2.30 -10.80 -7.06
CA TYR A 93 1.68 -10.41 -5.80
C TYR A 93 2.49 -10.93 -4.61
N PHE A 94 2.57 -10.10 -3.57
CA PHE A 94 3.20 -10.43 -2.30
C PHE A 94 2.45 -9.76 -1.16
N LYS A 95 2.59 -10.31 0.03
CA LYS A 95 2.03 -9.75 1.27
C LYS A 95 3.10 -8.98 2.01
N THR A 96 2.73 -7.82 2.55
CA THR A 96 3.64 -7.03 3.41
C THR A 96 3.44 -7.43 4.87
N SER A 97 4.30 -6.96 5.76
CA SER A 97 4.29 -7.32 7.19
C SER A 97 2.95 -7.10 7.91
N VAL A 98 2.12 -6.17 7.43
CA VAL A 98 0.77 -5.93 7.96
C VAL A 98 -0.20 -7.07 7.62
N ASP A 99 0.02 -7.76 6.50
CA ASP A 99 -0.82 -8.86 6.02
C ASP A 99 -0.31 -10.24 6.48
N LEU A 100 0.94 -10.32 6.94
CA LEU A 100 1.54 -11.54 7.52
C LEU A 100 1.13 -11.76 8.99
N ASN A 101 0.75 -10.70 9.68
CA ASN A 101 0.13 -10.76 11.01
C ASN A 101 -1.36 -10.43 10.84
N PRO A 102 -2.28 -11.42 10.84
CA PRO A 102 -3.67 -11.18 10.49
C PRO A 102 -4.28 -10.12 11.41
N GLN A 103 -4.47 -8.91 10.89
CA GLN A 103 -5.46 -8.00 11.43
C GLN A 103 -6.83 -8.62 11.15
N PRO A 104 -7.77 -8.60 12.12
CA PRO A 104 -9.12 -9.09 11.89
C PRO A 104 -9.65 -8.42 10.62
N ALA A 105 -10.16 -9.25 9.69
CA ALA A 105 -10.62 -8.82 8.38
C ALA A 105 -11.50 -7.57 8.55
N THR A 106 -11.01 -6.42 8.10
CA THR A 106 -11.86 -5.24 8.05
C THR A 106 -12.96 -5.55 7.05
N PRO A 107 -14.24 -5.47 7.43
CA PRO A 107 -15.34 -5.79 6.53
C PRO A 107 -15.23 -4.96 5.25
N PRO A 108 -15.70 -5.49 4.11
CA PRO A 108 -15.71 -4.76 2.85
C PRO A 108 -16.35 -3.40 3.08
N ILE A 109 -15.62 -2.32 2.74
CA ILE A 109 -16.23 -0.99 2.69
C ILE A 109 -17.15 -1.03 1.46
N PRO A 110 -18.48 -0.93 1.60
CA PRO A 110 -19.36 -0.84 0.45
C PRO A 110 -19.04 0.46 -0.31
N ASP A 111 -19.07 0.35 -1.64
CA ASP A 111 -18.83 1.45 -2.59
C ASP A 111 -19.72 2.68 -2.33
#